data_AF-A0A942S0S5-F1
#
_entry.id   AF-A0A942S0S5-F1
#
_cell.length_a   1.000
_cell.length_b   1.000
_cell.length_c   1.000
_cell.angle_alpha   90.00
_cell.angle_beta   90.00
_cell.angle_gamma   90.00
#
_symmetry.space_group_name_H-M   'P 1'
#
loop_
_entity.id
_entity.type
_entity.pdbx_description
1 polymer ?
#
loop_
_entity_poly.entity_id
_entity_poly.type
_entity_poly.pdbx_seq_one_letter_code
_entity_poly.pdbx_strand_id
1 'polypeptide(L)'
;MASLESAKTTAENYLEEILSTIQIRQSYHDIVVSQSGVLFSAFAHDSVAKGKLKEALKYKGTDANSLYMALVVQANGVFEQYIRAFTSAVLDVRRSACTKYSELDEKLRYEHIVCSARVLSFLKKGNVNGQEFNFDQLISHLGVCFSDEPDFYLGGEVFTILLGNCTPSRLEGLFESLGLPVPFSDLIGENAKLKKRIKETKRAKVAKMAREELERLINLRNTIVHGDLRPTVTLTEVTESVEFFFALIDAFDTLA
;
A
#
# COMPACT_ATOMS: atom_id res chain seq x y z
N MET A 1 9.47 -14.71 9.85
CA MET A 1 8.75 -13.80 10.76
C MET A 1 8.87 -12.40 10.18
N ALA A 2 7.88 -11.96 9.41
CA ALA A 2 7.77 -10.54 9.09
C ALA A 2 7.18 -9.87 10.33
N SER A 3 8.00 -9.12 11.08
CA SER A 3 7.45 -8.28 12.14
C SER A 3 6.57 -7.19 11.51
N LEU A 4 5.55 -6.72 12.24
CA LEU A 4 4.77 -5.53 11.86
C LEU A 4 5.69 -4.37 11.47
N GLU A 5 6.76 -4.16 12.25
CA GLU A 5 7.81 -3.19 11.96
C GLU A 5 8.44 -3.43 10.58
N SER A 6 8.78 -4.68 10.23
CA SER A 6 9.35 -5.00 8.92
C SER A 6 8.37 -4.70 7.77
N ALA A 7 7.07 -4.96 7.95
CA ALA A 7 6.05 -4.63 6.97
C ALA A 7 5.95 -3.12 6.75
N LYS A 8 5.94 -2.35 7.85
CA LYS A 8 5.95 -0.88 7.83
C LYS A 8 7.22 -0.33 7.20
N THR A 9 8.40 -0.70 7.69
CA THR A 9 9.68 -0.21 7.15
C THR A 9 9.81 -0.46 5.66
N THR A 10 9.37 -1.64 5.19
CA THR A 10 9.38 -1.95 3.75
C THR A 10 8.48 -1.01 2.96
N ALA A 11 7.27 -0.76 3.45
CA ALA A 11 6.34 0.16 2.80
C ALA A 11 6.86 1.61 2.84
N GLU A 12 7.40 2.04 3.97
CA GLU A 12 8.02 3.37 4.15
C GLU A 12 9.16 3.57 3.16
N ASN A 13 10.08 2.61 3.01
CA ASN A 13 11.17 2.67 2.04
C ASN A 13 10.67 2.86 0.60
N TYR A 14 9.63 2.13 0.18
CA TYR A 14 9.06 2.30 -1.16
C TYR A 14 8.34 3.64 -1.34
N LEU A 15 7.69 4.16 -0.29
CA LEU A 15 7.10 5.50 -0.32
C LEU A 15 8.17 6.58 -0.37
N GLU A 16 9.30 6.42 0.33
CA GLU A 16 10.48 7.30 0.24
C GLU A 16 11.10 7.28 -1.16
N GLU A 17 11.12 6.13 -1.83
CA GLU A 17 11.57 6.01 -3.23
C GLU A 17 10.69 6.84 -4.18
N ILE A 18 9.37 6.85 -3.95
CA ILE A 18 8.43 7.70 -4.70
C ILE A 18 8.74 9.18 -4.47
N LEU A 19 8.95 9.60 -3.21
CA LEU A 19 9.33 10.98 -2.89
C LEU A 19 10.69 11.36 -3.50
N SER A 20 11.65 10.44 -3.50
CA SER A 20 12.96 10.65 -4.11
C SER A 20 12.84 10.83 -5.63
N THR A 21 11.98 10.04 -6.27
CA THR A 21 11.69 10.16 -7.72
C THR A 21 11.09 11.52 -8.05
N ILE A 22 10.16 12.00 -7.22
CA ILE A 22 9.59 13.34 -7.31
C ILE A 22 10.69 14.41 -7.19
N GLN A 23 11.54 14.30 -6.17
CA GLN A 23 12.61 15.26 -5.90
C GLN A 23 13.64 15.32 -7.02
N ILE A 24 13.99 14.17 -7.62
CA ILE A 24 14.87 14.11 -8.80
C ILE A 24 14.23 14.87 -9.96
N ARG A 25 12.93 14.69 -10.20
CA ARG A 25 12.22 15.39 -11.28
C ARG A 25 12.16 16.90 -11.05
N GLN A 26 11.88 17.34 -9.82
CA GLN A 26 11.91 18.75 -9.44
C GLN A 26 13.31 19.35 -9.63
N SER A 27 14.34 18.68 -9.09
CA SER A 27 15.74 19.12 -9.19
C SER A 27 16.18 19.23 -10.64
N TYR A 28 15.76 18.28 -11.49
CA TYR A 28 16.00 18.36 -12.93
C TYR A 28 15.35 19.61 -13.54
N HIS A 29 14.10 19.89 -13.20
CA HIS A 29 13.42 21.08 -13.72
C HIS A 29 14.10 22.37 -13.24
N ASP A 30 14.40 22.48 -11.95
CA ASP A 30 14.93 23.70 -11.34
C ASP A 30 16.36 24.00 -11.78
N ILE A 31 17.18 22.96 -11.96
CA ILE A 31 18.57 23.11 -12.37
C ILE A 31 18.66 23.14 -13.90
N VAL A 32 18.20 22.10 -14.58
CA VAL A 32 18.48 21.93 -16.01
C VAL A 32 17.59 22.83 -16.85
N VAL A 33 16.29 22.89 -16.55
CA VAL A 33 15.31 23.61 -17.38
C VAL A 33 15.35 25.11 -17.06
N SER A 34 15.13 25.47 -15.80
CA SER A 34 15.00 26.88 -15.37
C SER A 34 16.31 27.66 -15.48
N GLN A 35 17.46 27.03 -15.23
CA GLN A 35 18.78 27.69 -15.33
C GLN A 35 19.48 27.45 -16.68
N SER A 36 18.79 26.92 -17.69
CA SER A 36 19.38 26.55 -18.98
C SER A 36 20.23 27.66 -19.61
N GLY A 37 19.78 28.92 -19.57
CA GLY A 37 20.54 30.06 -20.12
C GLY A 37 21.86 30.33 -19.39
N VAL A 38 21.86 30.24 -18.06
CA VAL A 38 23.06 30.37 -17.23
C VAL A 38 24.01 29.21 -17.51
N LEU A 39 23.49 27.98 -17.57
CA LEU A 39 24.28 26.79 -17.85
C LEU A 39 24.91 26.83 -19.26
N PHE A 40 24.19 27.27 -20.29
CA PHE A 40 24.76 27.44 -21.63
C PHE A 40 25.90 28.46 -21.66
N SER A 41 25.79 29.51 -20.85
CA SER A 41 26.83 30.54 -20.71
C SER A 41 28.04 29.99 -19.95
N ALA A 42 27.82 29.25 -18.86
CA ALA A 42 28.89 28.62 -18.08
C ALA A 42 29.67 27.59 -18.91
N PHE A 43 28.99 26.81 -19.75
CA PHE A 43 29.61 25.84 -20.65
C PHE A 43 30.07 26.44 -21.99
N ALA A 44 30.30 27.77 -22.06
CA ALA A 44 30.63 28.47 -23.30
C ALA A 44 31.73 27.79 -24.12
N HIS A 45 32.77 27.29 -23.43
CA HIS A 45 33.97 26.71 -24.03
C HIS A 45 34.03 25.17 -23.98
N ASP A 46 32.99 24.50 -23.44
CA ASP A 46 32.91 23.03 -23.38
C ASP A 46 31.79 22.53 -24.30
N SER A 47 32.19 22.12 -25.51
CA SER A 47 31.27 21.62 -26.54
C SER A 47 30.59 20.32 -26.13
N VAL A 48 31.24 19.47 -25.32
CA VAL A 48 30.69 18.20 -24.83
C VAL A 48 29.61 18.46 -23.80
N ALA A 49 29.87 19.32 -22.81
CA ALA A 49 28.89 19.70 -21.80
C ALA A 49 27.67 20.41 -22.41
N LYS A 50 27.89 21.32 -23.37
CA LYS A 50 26.81 21.94 -24.15
C LYS A 50 25.97 20.92 -24.92
N GLY A 51 26.62 19.93 -25.53
CA GLY A 51 25.95 18.82 -26.21
C GLY A 51 25.02 18.04 -25.27
N LYS A 52 25.52 17.66 -24.09
CA LYS A 52 24.73 16.96 -23.05
C LYS A 52 23.57 17.81 -22.54
N LEU A 53 23.78 19.11 -22.28
CA LEU A 53 22.71 20.02 -21.85
C LEU A 53 21.61 20.15 -22.91
N LYS A 54 22.01 20.30 -24.19
CA LYS A 54 21.06 20.36 -25.31
C LYS A 54 20.26 19.07 -25.43
N GLU A 55 20.89 17.92 -25.23
CA GLU A 55 20.21 16.62 -25.23
C GLU A 55 19.18 16.51 -24.11
N ALA A 56 19.56 16.85 -22.87
CA ALA A 56 18.66 16.84 -21.74
C ALA A 56 17.43 17.73 -21.99
N LEU A 57 17.65 18.96 -22.48
CA LEU A 57 16.59 19.93 -22.73
C LEU A 57 15.61 19.53 -23.84
N LYS A 58 15.88 18.49 -24.65
CA LYS A 58 14.90 17.96 -25.62
C LYS A 58 13.59 17.52 -24.94
N TYR A 59 13.68 17.04 -23.69
CA TYR A 59 12.55 16.51 -22.94
C TYR A 59 11.94 17.50 -21.94
N LYS A 60 12.32 18.79 -22.01
CA LYS A 60 11.81 19.81 -21.08
C LYS A 60 10.29 20.02 -21.15
N GLY A 61 9.70 19.74 -22.32
CA GLY A 61 8.25 19.85 -22.56
C GLY A 61 7.48 18.54 -22.35
N THR A 62 8.15 17.45 -21.92
CA THR A 62 7.46 16.19 -21.63
C THR A 62 6.52 16.39 -20.45
N ASP A 63 5.24 16.13 -20.68
CA ASP A 63 4.21 16.20 -19.66
C ASP A 63 4.55 15.29 -18.48
N ALA A 64 4.59 15.87 -17.28
CA ALA A 64 4.88 15.15 -16.06
C ALA A 64 3.65 14.41 -15.53
N ASN A 65 2.45 14.69 -16.04
CA ASN A 65 1.20 14.07 -15.60
C ASN A 65 1.27 12.54 -15.66
N SER A 66 1.77 11.96 -16.76
CA SER A 66 1.88 10.50 -16.88
C SER A 66 2.81 9.88 -15.83
N LEU A 67 3.90 10.56 -15.48
CA LEU A 67 4.77 10.14 -14.37
C LEU A 67 4.01 10.21 -13.05
N TYR A 68 3.34 11.33 -12.78
CA TYR A 68 2.60 11.53 -11.53
C TYR A 68 1.44 10.53 -11.36
N MET A 69 0.70 10.23 -12.42
CA MET A 69 -0.31 9.17 -12.44
C MET A 69 0.31 7.81 -12.08
N ALA A 70 1.45 7.46 -12.67
CA ALA A 70 2.14 6.21 -12.37
C ALA A 70 2.59 6.14 -10.90
N LEU A 71 3.09 7.24 -10.34
CA LEU A 71 3.51 7.31 -8.94
C LEU A 71 2.33 7.18 -7.95
N VAL A 72 1.15 7.72 -8.29
CA VAL A 72 -0.08 7.49 -7.48
C VAL A 72 -0.50 6.02 -7.50
N VAL A 73 -0.43 5.37 -8.66
CA VAL A 73 -0.70 3.93 -8.78
C VAL A 73 0.31 3.13 -7.96
N GLN A 74 1.59 3.49 -8.01
CA GLN A 74 2.64 2.86 -7.22
C GLN A 74 2.40 3.03 -5.71
N ALA A 75 2.06 4.22 -5.25
CA ALA A 75 1.76 4.49 -3.83
C ALA A 75 0.60 3.61 -3.31
N ASN A 76 -0.47 3.45 -4.10
CA ASN A 76 -1.55 2.51 -3.78
C ASN A 76 -1.06 1.05 -3.75
N GLY A 77 -0.20 0.65 -4.70
CA GLY A 77 0.39 -0.68 -4.72
C GLY A 77 1.25 -0.97 -3.49
N VAL A 78 2.01 0.02 -3.01
CA VAL A 78 2.78 -0.07 -1.76
C VAL A 78 1.85 -0.27 -0.57
N PHE A 79 0.74 0.47 -0.50
CA PHE A 79 -0.26 0.29 0.56
C PHE A 79 -0.95 -1.08 0.50
N GLU A 80 -1.33 -1.56 -0.69
CA GLU A 80 -1.89 -2.92 -0.86
C GLU A 80 -0.90 -3.99 -0.39
N GLN A 81 0.39 -3.84 -0.71
CA GLN A 81 1.42 -4.77 -0.27
C GLN A 81 1.65 -4.71 1.25
N TYR A 82 1.61 -3.52 1.84
CA TYR A 82 1.62 -3.34 3.29
C TYR A 82 0.46 -4.11 3.94
N ILE A 83 -0.77 -3.98 3.45
CA ILE A 83 -1.94 -4.67 4.02
C ILE A 83 -1.76 -6.21 3.99
N ARG A 84 -1.16 -6.77 2.94
CA ARG A 84 -0.85 -8.22 2.87
C ARG A 84 0.17 -8.64 3.93
N ALA A 85 1.24 -7.84 4.08
CA ALA A 85 2.30 -8.10 5.05
C ALA A 85 1.81 -7.90 6.50
N PHE A 86 1.06 -6.83 6.76
CA PHE A 86 0.37 -6.54 8.01
C PHE A 86 -0.54 -7.69 8.43
N THR A 87 -1.38 -8.18 7.51
CA THR A 87 -2.28 -9.31 7.76
C THR A 87 -1.51 -10.56 8.19
N SER A 88 -0.42 -10.87 7.48
CA SER A 88 0.44 -12.02 7.82
C SER A 88 1.10 -11.85 9.19
N ALA A 89 1.61 -10.66 9.50
CA ALA A 89 2.23 -10.36 10.79
C ALA A 89 1.24 -10.47 11.95
N VAL A 90 0.01 -9.95 11.80
CA VAL A 90 -1.05 -10.07 12.81
C VAL A 90 -1.38 -11.53 13.06
N LEU A 91 -1.59 -12.32 12.01
CA LEU A 91 -1.89 -13.75 12.14
C LEU A 91 -0.73 -14.53 12.77
N ASP A 92 0.51 -14.19 12.45
CA ASP A 92 1.71 -14.79 13.06
C ASP A 92 1.77 -14.50 14.57
N VAL A 93 1.42 -13.29 15.00
CA VAL A 93 1.33 -12.94 16.43
C VAL A 93 0.24 -13.74 17.12
N ARG A 94 -0.96 -13.83 16.52
CA ARG A 94 -2.08 -14.62 17.08
C ARG A 94 -1.74 -16.10 17.17
N ARG A 95 -1.15 -16.66 16.11
CA ARG A 95 -0.67 -18.03 16.05
C ARG A 95 0.36 -18.30 17.14
N SER A 96 1.34 -17.41 17.33
CA SER A 96 2.44 -17.60 18.29
C SER A 96 1.99 -17.51 19.75
N ALA A 97 0.78 -16.99 20.03
CA ALA A 97 0.17 -17.01 21.36
C ALA A 97 -0.54 -18.34 21.68
N CYS A 98 -0.67 -19.24 20.70
CA CYS A 98 -1.32 -20.53 20.81
C CYS A 98 -0.33 -21.64 20.49
N THR A 99 -0.44 -22.78 21.17
CA THR A 99 0.24 -24.00 20.73
C THR A 99 -0.59 -24.72 19.70
N LYS A 100 -1.92 -24.69 19.81
CA LYS A 100 -2.82 -25.46 18.96
C LYS A 100 -3.85 -24.60 18.24
N TYR A 101 -4.36 -25.08 17.11
CA TYR A 101 -5.34 -24.36 16.31
C TYR A 101 -6.69 -24.19 17.05
N SER A 102 -7.06 -25.18 17.87
CA SER A 102 -8.24 -25.15 18.73
C SER A 102 -8.20 -24.08 19.83
N GLU A 103 -7.01 -23.57 20.16
CA GLU A 103 -6.80 -22.52 21.16
C GLU A 103 -6.99 -21.11 20.59
N LEU A 104 -7.03 -20.96 19.26
CA LEU A 104 -7.36 -19.67 18.65
C LEU A 104 -8.77 -19.22 19.05
N ASP A 105 -8.95 -17.90 19.06
CA ASP A 105 -10.26 -17.29 19.16
C ASP A 105 -11.23 -17.91 18.13
N GLU A 106 -12.44 -18.24 18.58
CA GLU A 106 -13.41 -18.99 17.78
C GLU A 106 -13.81 -18.21 16.52
N LYS A 107 -13.95 -16.88 16.63
CA LYS A 107 -14.28 -16.03 15.47
C LYS A 107 -13.14 -16.06 14.46
N LEU A 108 -11.89 -15.85 14.89
CA LEU A 108 -10.73 -15.89 13.99
C LEU A 108 -10.60 -17.26 13.30
N ARG A 109 -10.80 -18.35 14.05
CA ARG A 109 -10.77 -19.71 13.51
C ARG A 109 -11.86 -19.92 12.45
N TYR A 110 -13.07 -19.46 12.71
CA TYR A 110 -14.17 -19.53 11.76
C TYR A 110 -13.88 -18.73 10.48
N GLU A 111 -13.38 -17.51 10.60
CA GLU A 111 -13.03 -16.68 9.45
C GLU A 111 -11.90 -17.28 8.61
N HIS A 112 -10.88 -17.87 9.25
CA HIS A 112 -9.84 -18.61 8.54
C HIS A 112 -10.41 -19.75 7.70
N ILE A 113 -11.37 -20.52 8.26
CA ILE A 113 -12.07 -21.60 7.53
C ILE A 113 -12.84 -21.03 6.34
N VAL A 114 -13.62 -19.97 6.55
CA VAL A 114 -14.44 -19.33 5.50
C VAL A 114 -13.56 -18.79 4.37
N CYS A 115 -12.49 -18.05 4.67
CA CYS A 115 -11.57 -17.51 3.68
C CYS A 115 -10.85 -18.63 2.92
N SER A 116 -10.36 -19.65 3.63
CA SER A 116 -9.72 -20.81 3.00
C SER A 116 -10.67 -21.55 2.06
N ALA A 117 -11.92 -21.78 2.47
CA ALA A 117 -12.93 -22.42 1.63
C ALA A 117 -13.25 -21.60 0.38
N ARG A 118 -13.33 -20.26 0.50
CA ARG A 118 -13.50 -19.35 -0.65
C ARG A 118 -12.35 -19.46 -1.62
N VAL A 119 -11.10 -19.50 -1.14
CA VAL A 119 -9.92 -19.70 -2.00
C VAL A 119 -9.97 -21.08 -2.67
N LEU A 120 -10.24 -22.14 -1.93
CA LEU A 120 -10.35 -23.52 -2.47
C LEU A 120 -11.46 -23.68 -3.51
N SER A 121 -12.48 -22.80 -3.53
CA SER A 121 -13.49 -22.79 -4.61
C SER A 121 -12.88 -22.55 -6.00
N PHE A 122 -11.67 -21.98 -6.06
CA PHE A 122 -10.90 -21.75 -7.28
C PHE A 122 -9.97 -22.90 -7.66
N LEU A 123 -9.86 -23.96 -6.84
CA LEU A 123 -8.94 -25.08 -7.07
C LEU A 123 -9.03 -25.65 -8.50
N LYS A 124 -10.26 -25.85 -9.00
CA LYS A 124 -10.49 -26.39 -10.36
C LYS A 124 -9.99 -25.45 -11.48
N LYS A 125 -9.88 -24.15 -11.23
CA LYS A 125 -9.36 -23.17 -12.19
C LYS A 125 -7.84 -23.09 -12.20
N GLY A 126 -7.16 -23.60 -11.16
CA GLY A 126 -5.71 -23.55 -11.01
C GLY A 126 -5.12 -22.17 -10.68
N ASN A 127 -5.96 -21.14 -10.52
CA ASN A 127 -5.55 -19.80 -10.10
C ASN A 127 -6.72 -19.08 -9.41
N VAL A 128 -6.40 -18.06 -8.62
CA VAL A 128 -7.38 -17.20 -7.94
C VAL A 128 -7.47 -15.88 -8.70
N ASN A 129 -8.51 -15.72 -9.53
CA ASN A 129 -8.71 -14.53 -10.37
C ASN A 129 -7.48 -14.13 -11.22
N GLY A 130 -6.82 -15.12 -11.83
CA GLY A 130 -5.62 -14.91 -12.63
C GLY A 130 -4.31 -14.81 -11.83
N GLN A 131 -4.38 -14.91 -10.48
CA GLN A 131 -3.20 -14.96 -9.62
C GLN A 131 -2.83 -16.41 -9.31
N GLU A 132 -1.55 -16.76 -9.49
CA GLU A 132 -1.01 -18.06 -9.09
C GLU A 132 -1.19 -18.27 -7.57
N PHE A 133 -1.60 -19.48 -7.18
CA PHE A 133 -1.83 -19.81 -5.77
C PHE A 133 -1.49 -21.28 -5.52
N ASN A 134 -0.79 -21.57 -4.42
CA ASN A 134 -0.40 -22.92 -4.06
C ASN A 134 -1.51 -23.62 -3.26
N PHE A 135 -2.45 -24.23 -3.98
CA PHE A 135 -3.58 -24.92 -3.36
C PHE A 135 -3.17 -26.15 -2.55
N ASP A 136 -2.16 -26.89 -2.99
CA ASP A 136 -1.69 -28.09 -2.28
C ASP A 136 -1.13 -27.72 -0.90
N GLN A 137 -0.39 -26.62 -0.85
CA GLN A 137 0.11 -26.07 0.41
C GLN A 137 -1.03 -25.63 1.34
N LEU A 138 -2.06 -24.95 0.81
CA LEU A 138 -3.24 -24.58 1.60
C LEU A 138 -3.94 -25.83 2.19
N ILE A 139 -4.16 -26.86 1.38
CA ILE A 139 -4.80 -28.11 1.83
C ILE A 139 -3.94 -28.78 2.92
N SER A 140 -2.63 -28.84 2.73
CA SER A 140 -1.70 -29.37 3.73
C SER A 140 -1.78 -28.59 5.05
N HIS A 141 -1.76 -27.26 5.01
CA HIS A 141 -1.87 -26.43 6.21
C HIS A 141 -3.22 -26.60 6.92
N LEU A 142 -4.32 -26.70 6.17
CA LEU A 142 -5.63 -26.99 6.76
C LEU A 142 -5.67 -28.36 7.45
N GLY A 143 -5.00 -29.36 6.89
CA GLY A 143 -4.84 -30.68 7.53
C GLY A 143 -4.17 -30.59 8.91
N VAL A 144 -3.07 -29.84 9.01
CA VAL A 144 -2.35 -29.57 10.28
C VAL A 144 -3.26 -28.80 11.25
N CYS A 145 -3.94 -27.75 10.78
CA CYS A 145 -4.88 -26.98 11.59
C CYS A 145 -6.00 -27.86 12.17
N PHE A 146 -6.67 -28.68 11.36
CA PHE A 146 -7.79 -29.50 11.82
C PHE A 146 -7.40 -30.75 12.60
N SER A 147 -6.13 -31.16 12.52
CA SER A 147 -5.56 -32.22 13.37
C SER A 147 -5.03 -31.68 14.71
N ASP A 148 -5.10 -30.37 14.91
CA ASP A 148 -4.69 -29.68 16.14
C ASP A 148 -3.21 -29.87 16.49
N GLU A 149 -2.39 -29.97 15.45
CA GLU A 149 -0.94 -30.10 15.54
C GLU A 149 -0.27 -28.75 15.88
N PRO A 150 0.89 -28.77 16.58
CA PRO A 150 1.48 -27.57 17.17
C PRO A 150 2.07 -26.55 16.18
N ASP A 151 2.37 -26.96 14.95
CA ASP A 151 2.98 -26.12 13.90
C ASP A 151 1.96 -25.68 12.84
N PHE A 152 0.71 -25.42 13.26
CA PHE A 152 -0.33 -24.93 12.36
C PHE A 152 0.00 -23.55 11.76
N TYR A 153 -0.51 -23.28 10.57
CA TYR A 153 -0.26 -22.03 9.83
C TYR A 153 -1.55 -21.48 9.22
N LEU A 154 -1.78 -20.18 9.38
CA LEU A 154 -3.02 -19.50 8.99
C LEU A 154 -2.99 -18.87 7.59
N GLY A 155 -1.80 -18.68 7.00
CA GLY A 155 -1.62 -18.13 5.66
C GLY A 155 -2.32 -16.79 5.41
N GLY A 156 -1.69 -15.66 5.72
CA GLY A 156 -2.29 -14.33 5.51
C GLY A 156 -2.76 -14.03 4.07
N GLU A 157 -2.24 -14.75 3.08
CA GLU A 157 -2.73 -14.72 1.71
C GLU A 157 -4.19 -15.17 1.56
N VAL A 158 -4.70 -16.10 2.37
CA VAL A 158 -6.11 -16.56 2.25
C VAL A 158 -7.10 -15.45 2.59
N PHE A 159 -6.69 -14.50 3.44
CA PHE A 159 -7.48 -13.33 3.81
C PHE A 159 -7.37 -12.20 2.78
N THR A 160 -6.29 -12.15 1.99
CA THR A 160 -5.95 -10.98 1.18
C THR A 160 -6.03 -11.21 -0.34
N ILE A 161 -5.92 -12.45 -0.83
CA ILE A 161 -5.89 -12.73 -2.28
C ILE A 161 -7.20 -12.39 -2.99
N LEU A 162 -8.34 -12.51 -2.31
CA LEU A 162 -9.66 -12.14 -2.82
C LEU A 162 -10.08 -10.71 -2.43
N LEU A 163 -9.23 -9.98 -1.69
CA LEU A 163 -9.55 -8.62 -1.23
C LEU A 163 -9.64 -7.63 -2.40
N GLY A 164 -8.87 -7.81 -3.45
CA GLY A 164 -8.75 -6.83 -4.54
C GLY A 164 -8.16 -5.50 -4.03
N ASN A 165 -8.70 -4.36 -4.49
CA ASN A 165 -8.30 -3.05 -3.96
C ASN A 165 -8.72 -2.89 -2.48
N CYS A 166 -7.89 -2.19 -1.70
CA CYS A 166 -8.07 -2.00 -0.26
C CYS A 166 -9.08 -0.88 0.05
N THR A 167 -10.30 -0.94 -0.48
CA THR A 167 -11.34 0.06 -0.17
C THR A 167 -11.61 0.11 1.33
N PRO A 168 -12.09 1.24 1.89
CA PRO A 168 -12.38 1.33 3.31
C PRO A 168 -13.32 0.22 3.80
N SER A 169 -14.38 -0.09 3.04
CA SER A 169 -15.31 -1.17 3.37
C SER A 169 -14.67 -2.56 3.40
N ARG A 170 -13.71 -2.81 2.51
CA ARG A 170 -12.97 -4.08 2.45
C ARG A 170 -11.97 -4.19 3.58
N LEU A 171 -11.32 -3.08 3.94
CA LEU A 171 -10.44 -3.03 5.11
C LEU A 171 -11.22 -3.22 6.40
N GLU A 172 -12.42 -2.66 6.53
CA GLU A 172 -13.29 -2.92 7.68
C GLU A 172 -13.62 -4.40 7.82
N GLY A 173 -14.03 -5.06 6.73
CA GLY A 173 -14.28 -6.49 6.72
C GLY A 173 -13.03 -7.32 7.04
N LEU A 174 -11.86 -6.92 6.51
CA LEU A 174 -10.59 -7.58 6.81
C LEU A 174 -10.22 -7.45 8.29
N PHE A 175 -10.24 -6.24 8.85
CA PHE A 175 -9.92 -5.99 10.26
C PHE A 175 -10.88 -6.72 11.19
N GLU A 176 -12.17 -6.75 10.85
CA GLU A 176 -13.16 -7.53 11.57
C GLU A 176 -12.81 -9.04 11.54
N SER A 177 -12.43 -9.56 10.38
CA SER A 177 -12.05 -10.97 10.20
C SER A 177 -10.81 -11.36 11.01
N LEU A 178 -9.91 -10.40 11.21
CA LEU A 178 -8.69 -10.55 12.01
C LEU A 178 -8.93 -10.31 13.52
N GLY A 179 -10.15 -9.95 13.93
CA GLY A 179 -10.46 -9.61 15.32
C GLY A 179 -9.74 -8.34 15.80
N LEU A 180 -9.53 -7.38 14.89
CA LEU A 180 -8.94 -6.07 15.17
C LEU A 180 -10.04 -5.01 15.35
N PRO A 181 -9.72 -3.86 15.99
CA PRO A 181 -10.63 -2.72 16.02
C PRO A 181 -10.98 -2.22 14.61
N VAL A 182 -12.14 -1.59 14.46
CA VAL A 182 -12.55 -1.00 13.18
C VAL A 182 -11.50 0.02 12.70
N PRO A 183 -10.97 -0.12 11.46
CA PRO A 183 -9.79 0.62 10.99
C PRO A 183 -10.04 2.12 10.86
N PHE A 184 -11.29 2.55 10.68
CA PHE A 184 -11.68 3.96 10.61
C PHE A 184 -12.49 4.40 11.83
N SER A 185 -12.05 3.95 13.02
CA SER A 185 -12.59 4.37 14.31
C SER A 185 -11.84 5.55 14.92
N ASP A 186 -12.36 6.08 16.04
CA ASP A 186 -11.72 7.17 16.80
C ASP A 186 -10.28 6.85 17.22
N LEU A 187 -9.90 5.56 17.31
CA LEU A 187 -8.55 5.09 17.66
C LEU A 187 -7.50 5.60 16.66
N ILE A 188 -7.71 5.42 15.35
CA ILE A 188 -6.78 5.96 14.34
C ILE A 188 -6.80 7.48 14.34
N GLY A 189 -7.93 8.08 14.74
CA GLY A 189 -8.09 9.50 14.92
C GLY A 189 -7.25 10.10 16.05
N GLU A 190 -6.60 9.27 16.87
CA GLU A 190 -5.62 9.72 17.87
C GLU A 190 -4.22 9.94 17.29
N ASN A 191 -3.89 9.26 16.18
CA ASN A 191 -2.56 9.26 15.59
C ASN A 191 -2.09 10.67 15.19
N ALA A 192 -0.89 11.05 15.66
CA ALA A 192 -0.35 12.39 15.47
C ALA A 192 0.03 12.69 14.01
N LYS A 193 0.60 11.71 13.29
CA LYS A 193 0.95 11.87 11.86
C LYS A 193 -0.32 12.05 11.03
N LEU A 194 -1.36 11.26 11.31
CA LEU A 194 -2.64 11.35 10.62
C LEU A 194 -3.36 12.67 10.88
N LYS A 195 -3.43 13.13 12.14
CA LYS A 195 -3.96 14.47 12.47
C LYS A 195 -3.26 15.59 11.71
N LYS A 196 -1.91 15.55 11.69
CA LYS A 196 -1.11 16.54 10.98
C LYS A 196 -1.42 16.54 9.48
N ARG A 197 -1.50 15.35 8.87
CA ARG A 197 -1.77 15.19 7.44
C ARG A 197 -3.19 15.60 7.04
N ILE A 198 -4.19 15.24 7.83
CA ILE A 198 -5.61 15.57 7.61
C ILE A 198 -5.92 17.04 7.97
N LYS A 199 -5.08 17.67 8.80
CA LYS A 199 -5.26 19.04 9.32
C LYS A 199 -6.53 19.18 10.16
N GLU A 200 -6.83 18.16 10.97
CA GLU A 200 -7.96 18.11 11.90
C GLU A 200 -7.49 17.48 13.23
N THR A 201 -8.12 17.88 14.34
CA THR A 201 -7.74 17.44 15.70
C THR A 201 -8.79 16.57 16.36
N LYS A 202 -10.06 16.68 15.94
CA LYS A 202 -11.17 15.88 16.47
C LYS A 202 -11.09 14.45 15.96
N ARG A 203 -10.86 13.49 16.86
CA ARG A 203 -10.63 12.06 16.58
C ARG A 203 -11.63 11.48 15.56
N ALA A 204 -12.92 11.59 15.84
CA ALA A 204 -13.99 11.10 14.95
C ALA A 204 -13.95 11.73 13.54
N LYS A 205 -13.61 13.02 13.43
CA LYS A 205 -13.50 13.67 12.12
C LYS A 205 -12.24 13.24 11.37
N VAL A 206 -11.12 13.08 12.07
CA VAL A 206 -9.86 12.57 11.48
C VAL A 206 -10.10 11.19 10.88
N ALA A 207 -10.73 10.28 11.62
CA ALA A 207 -11.05 8.94 11.16
C ALA A 207 -11.98 8.96 9.93
N LYS A 208 -13.04 9.79 9.96
CA LYS A 208 -13.95 9.96 8.82
C LYS A 208 -13.23 10.51 7.58
N MET A 209 -12.43 11.55 7.73
CA MET A 209 -11.70 12.16 6.61
C MET A 209 -10.63 11.21 6.06
N ALA A 210 -9.97 10.41 6.91
CA ALA A 210 -9.03 9.38 6.45
C ALA A 210 -9.73 8.30 5.62
N ARG A 211 -10.94 7.88 6.03
CA ARG A 211 -11.78 6.97 5.24
C ARG A 211 -12.10 7.55 3.87
N GLU A 212 -12.56 8.81 3.83
CA GLU A 212 -12.93 9.50 2.59
C GLU A 212 -11.73 9.72 1.66
N GLU A 213 -10.56 10.06 2.22
CA GLU A 213 -9.33 10.27 1.46
C GLU A 213 -8.82 8.96 0.86
N LEU A 214 -8.86 7.84 1.60
CA LEU A 214 -8.50 6.53 1.05
C LEU A 214 -9.43 6.15 -0.12
N GLU A 215 -10.74 6.34 0.04
CA GLU A 215 -11.71 6.09 -1.02
C GLU A 215 -11.40 6.94 -2.26
N ARG A 216 -11.09 8.23 -2.08
CA ARG A 216 -10.70 9.13 -3.17
C ARG A 216 -9.47 8.64 -3.90
N LEU A 217 -8.42 8.23 -3.17
CA LEU A 217 -7.16 7.76 -3.76
C LEU A 217 -7.31 6.46 -4.53
N ILE A 218 -8.13 5.54 -4.03
CA ILE A 218 -8.43 4.27 -4.71
C ILE A 218 -9.24 4.53 -5.99
N ASN A 219 -10.21 5.44 -5.94
CA ASN A 219 -10.98 5.82 -7.12
C ASN A 219 -10.09 6.48 -8.17
N LEU A 220 -9.19 7.38 -7.77
CA LEU A 220 -8.18 7.97 -8.67
C LEU A 220 -7.31 6.89 -9.31
N ARG A 221 -6.76 5.95 -8.52
CA ARG A 221 -5.98 4.82 -9.02
C ARG A 221 -6.76 3.98 -10.02
N ASN A 222 -8.02 3.66 -9.74
CA ASN A 222 -8.87 2.88 -10.64
C ASN A 222 -9.12 3.62 -11.95
N THR A 223 -9.42 4.91 -11.91
CA THR A 223 -9.57 5.75 -13.11
C THR A 223 -8.30 5.71 -13.99
N ILE A 224 -7.12 5.87 -13.37
CA ILE A 224 -5.84 5.81 -14.06
C ILE A 224 -5.62 4.44 -14.72
N VAL A 225 -5.79 3.35 -13.97
CA VAL A 225 -5.49 1.98 -14.44
C VAL A 225 -6.47 1.52 -15.51
N HIS A 226 -7.71 2.02 -15.51
CA HIS A 226 -8.68 1.76 -16.57
C HIS A 226 -8.47 2.61 -17.84
N GLY A 227 -7.34 3.33 -17.93
CA GLY A 227 -6.90 4.02 -19.15
C GLY A 227 -7.54 5.39 -19.36
N ASP A 228 -8.19 5.96 -18.34
CA ASP A 228 -8.68 7.33 -18.43
C ASP A 228 -7.52 8.31 -18.24
N LEU A 229 -7.17 9.01 -19.31
CA LEU A 229 -6.08 10.00 -19.34
C LEU A 229 -6.55 11.42 -18.99
N ARG A 230 -7.84 11.61 -18.66
CA ARG A 230 -8.39 12.91 -18.25
C ARG A 230 -7.94 13.40 -16.87
N PRO A 231 -7.65 12.54 -15.87
CA PRO A 231 -7.14 13.01 -14.59
C PRO A 231 -5.83 13.77 -14.81
N THR A 232 -5.80 15.00 -14.30
CA THR A 232 -4.56 15.75 -14.14
C THR A 232 -4.09 15.54 -12.72
N VAL A 233 -3.02 14.79 -12.55
CA VAL A 233 -2.35 14.59 -11.27
C VAL A 233 -1.19 15.56 -11.20
N THR A 234 -1.23 16.44 -10.22
CA THR A 234 -0.18 17.38 -9.91
C THR A 234 0.86 16.77 -8.99
N LEU A 235 2.04 17.37 -8.99
CA LEU A 235 3.10 17.08 -8.03
C LEU A 235 2.59 17.11 -6.57
N THR A 236 1.80 18.13 -6.23
CA THR A 236 1.21 18.27 -4.89
C THR A 236 0.34 17.07 -4.55
N GLU A 237 -0.52 16.63 -5.47
CA GLU A 237 -1.39 15.47 -5.24
C GLU A 237 -0.61 14.17 -5.04
N VAL A 238 0.49 13.95 -5.75
CA VAL A 238 1.33 12.77 -5.51
C VAL A 238 1.96 12.82 -4.12
N THR A 239 2.58 13.95 -3.77
CA THR A 239 3.20 14.14 -2.45
C THR A 239 2.19 13.96 -1.34
N GLU A 240 1.02 14.60 -1.47
CA GLU A 240 -0.08 14.48 -0.50
C GLU A 240 -0.59 13.04 -0.38
N SER A 241 -0.66 12.29 -1.49
CA SER A 241 -1.05 10.88 -1.48
C SER A 241 -0.03 10.01 -0.72
N VAL A 242 1.26 10.23 -0.97
CA VAL A 242 2.35 9.50 -0.29
C VAL A 242 2.37 9.81 1.21
N GLU A 243 2.30 11.09 1.59
CA GLU A 243 2.24 11.50 3.00
C GLU A 243 0.99 10.94 3.71
N PHE A 244 -0.12 10.81 3.00
CA PHE A 244 -1.32 10.16 3.51
C PHE A 244 -1.09 8.68 3.80
N PHE A 245 -0.49 7.93 2.87
CA PHE A 245 -0.20 6.51 3.11
C PHE A 245 0.80 6.30 4.25
N PHE A 246 1.85 7.13 4.38
CA PHE A 246 2.73 7.11 5.56
C PHE A 246 1.94 7.24 6.87
N ALA A 247 1.07 8.25 6.94
CA ALA A 247 0.29 8.52 8.13
C ALA A 247 -0.75 7.44 8.43
N LEU A 248 -1.36 6.86 7.40
CA LEU A 248 -2.36 5.80 7.53
C LEU A 248 -1.73 4.48 7.97
N ILE A 249 -0.58 4.10 7.39
CA ILE A 249 0.21 2.93 7.81
C ILE A 249 0.59 3.05 9.28
N ASP A 250 1.13 4.20 9.68
CA ASP A 250 1.50 4.47 11.07
C ASP A 250 0.30 4.39 12.03
N ALA A 251 -0.90 4.80 11.57
CA ALA A 251 -2.12 4.67 12.37
C ALA A 251 -2.62 3.22 12.46
N PHE A 252 -2.54 2.44 11.39
CA PHE A 252 -2.99 1.04 11.38
C PHE A 252 -2.12 0.14 12.25
N ASP A 253 -0.82 0.39 12.31
CA ASP A 253 0.08 -0.31 13.24
C ASP A 253 -0.37 -0.20 14.70
N THR A 254 -1.03 0.91 15.09
CA THR A 254 -1.52 1.07 16.47
C THR A 254 -2.75 0.23 16.79
N LEU A 255 -3.35 -0.44 15.78
CA LEU A 255 -4.53 -1.28 15.94
C LEU A 255 -4.20 -2.78 16.09
N ALA A 256 -2.97 -3.18 15.78
CA ALA A 256 -2.50 -4.57 15.84
C ALA A 256 -1.94 -4.92 17.23
#